data_AF-A0A2D6PCR3-F1
#
_entry.id   AF-A0A2D6PCR3-F1
#
_cell.length_a   1.000
_cell.length_b   1.000
_cell.length_c   1.000
_cell.angle_alpha   90.00
_cell.angle_beta   90.00
_cell.angle_gamma   90.00
#
_symmetry.space_group_name_H-M   'P 1'
#
loop_
_entity.id
_entity.type
_entity.pdbx_description
1 polymer ?
#
loop_
_entity_poly.entity_id
_entity_poly.type
_entity_poly.pdbx_seq_one_letter_code
_entity_poly.pdbx_strand_id
1 'polypeptide(L)'
;QEVLSKKYSGWADPRTWSLQSLEKRGFKPKSIRNFILNFGLTQTEITAPIDILYSENKKLIEKTSDRYSFIEEPKKVTIKDSPQKIAKLPLHPDYPKRGNRKIRTSDKFYVGDKIKRNQTYRFMHLFNFKNHKFISEKHDPELEATLIHWLPFKGNINVEVIMEDGSKLRGIGEPTLNHVKINQEIQFERRFFARLDKKEKNKLIFYYTHH
;
A
#
# COMPACT_ATOMS: atom_id res chain seq x y z
N GLN A 1 -20.72 -24.01 -5.27
CA GLN A 1 -22.10 -23.49 -5.37
C GLN A 1 -22.13 -21.96 -5.45
N GLU A 2 -21.40 -21.23 -4.60
CA GLU A 2 -21.44 -19.74 -4.58
C GLU A 2 -20.92 -19.05 -5.85
N VAL A 3 -19.96 -19.66 -6.56
CA VAL A 3 -19.52 -19.18 -7.88
C VAL A 3 -20.62 -19.39 -8.94
N LEU A 4 -21.27 -20.55 -8.93
CA LEU A 4 -22.35 -20.89 -9.88
C LEU A 4 -23.58 -20.01 -9.66
N SER A 5 -23.91 -19.71 -8.40
CA SER A 5 -25.00 -18.79 -8.04
C SER A 5 -24.64 -17.30 -8.21
N LYS A 6 -23.47 -16.99 -8.78
CA LYS A 6 -22.96 -15.62 -9.02
C LYS A 6 -22.81 -14.74 -7.78
N LYS A 7 -22.79 -15.33 -6.58
CA LYS A 7 -22.41 -14.62 -5.33
C LYS A 7 -20.95 -14.16 -5.41
N TYR A 8 -20.10 -15.00 -6.02
CA TYR A 8 -18.69 -14.69 -6.30
C TYR A 8 -18.47 -14.49 -7.79
N SER A 9 -17.53 -13.59 -8.11
CA SER A 9 -17.19 -13.21 -9.49
C SER A 9 -16.54 -14.33 -10.31
N GLY A 10 -16.09 -15.40 -9.67
CA GLY A 10 -15.42 -16.54 -10.28
C GLY A 10 -14.57 -17.30 -9.27
N TRP A 11 -13.84 -18.31 -9.72
CA TRP A 11 -12.88 -19.03 -8.87
C TRP A 11 -11.73 -18.15 -8.38
N ALA A 12 -11.39 -17.08 -9.10
CA ALA A 12 -10.37 -16.13 -8.67
C ALA A 12 -10.92 -14.99 -7.79
N ASP A 13 -12.18 -15.07 -7.35
CA ASP A 13 -12.75 -14.13 -6.39
C ASP A 13 -12.01 -14.24 -5.04
N PRO A 14 -11.63 -13.12 -4.40
CA PRO A 14 -10.79 -13.15 -3.20
C PRO A 14 -11.39 -14.00 -2.06
N ARG A 15 -12.72 -14.04 -1.96
CA ARG A 15 -13.48 -14.75 -0.92
C ARG A 15 -13.44 -16.27 -1.06
N THR A 16 -13.04 -16.80 -2.21
CA THR A 16 -13.03 -18.24 -2.46
C THR A 16 -11.86 -18.97 -1.82
N TRP A 17 -10.77 -18.26 -1.50
CA TRP A 17 -9.52 -18.84 -0.99
C TRP A 17 -8.94 -19.98 -1.87
N SER A 18 -9.37 -20.08 -3.12
CA SER A 18 -8.83 -21.01 -4.10
C SER A 18 -7.38 -20.66 -4.44
N LEU A 19 -6.66 -21.58 -5.08
CA LEU A 19 -5.32 -21.29 -5.60
C LEU A 19 -5.35 -20.13 -6.61
N GLN A 20 -6.39 -20.02 -7.43
CA GLN A 20 -6.57 -18.91 -8.37
C GLN A 20 -6.79 -17.58 -7.65
N SER A 21 -7.51 -17.58 -6.53
CA SER A 21 -7.70 -16.40 -5.68
C SER A 21 -6.38 -15.96 -5.03
N LEU A 22 -5.66 -16.91 -4.43
CA LEU A 22 -4.37 -16.66 -3.79
C LEU A 22 -3.34 -16.14 -4.79
N GLU A 23 -3.25 -16.76 -5.97
CA GLU A 23 -2.41 -16.29 -7.07
C GLU A 23 -2.80 -14.86 -7.47
N LYS A 24 -4.11 -14.61 -7.66
CA LYS A 24 -4.62 -13.29 -8.05
C LYS A 24 -4.34 -12.20 -7.02
N ARG A 25 -4.33 -12.57 -5.74
CA ARG A 25 -3.96 -11.70 -4.60
C ARG A 25 -2.45 -11.48 -4.48
N GLY A 26 -1.60 -12.27 -5.14
CA GLY A 26 -0.14 -12.14 -5.10
C GLY A 26 0.56 -13.04 -4.08
N PHE A 27 -0.09 -14.12 -3.65
CA PHE A 27 0.58 -15.16 -2.87
C PHE A 27 1.52 -15.96 -3.75
N LYS A 28 2.76 -16.15 -3.28
CA LYS A 28 3.74 -16.97 -3.99
C LYS A 28 3.46 -18.44 -3.76
N PRO A 29 3.55 -19.32 -4.77
CA PRO A 29 3.36 -20.77 -4.59
C PRO A 29 4.25 -21.36 -3.48
N LYS A 30 5.46 -20.81 -3.32
CA LYS A 30 6.40 -21.19 -2.26
C LYS A 30 5.87 -20.88 -0.86
N SER A 31 5.12 -19.80 -0.63
CA SER A 31 4.56 -19.51 0.69
C SER A 31 3.46 -20.49 1.07
N ILE A 32 2.62 -20.88 0.09
CA ILE A 32 1.57 -21.88 0.29
C ILE A 32 2.20 -23.24 0.63
N ARG A 33 3.24 -23.64 -0.11
CA ARG A 33 3.99 -24.87 0.18
C ARG A 33 4.60 -24.85 1.58
N ASN A 34 5.29 -23.76 1.95
CA ASN A 34 5.89 -23.63 3.27
C ASN A 34 4.83 -23.65 4.38
N PHE A 35 3.71 -22.97 4.18
CA PHE A 35 2.58 -22.97 5.11
C PHE A 35 2.07 -24.39 5.38
N ILE A 36 1.85 -25.19 4.32
CA ILE A 36 1.41 -26.59 4.47
C ILE A 36 2.49 -27.43 5.18
N LEU A 37 3.76 -27.28 4.79
CA LEU A 37 4.86 -28.04 5.38
C LEU A 37 5.08 -27.75 6.87
N ASN A 38 4.74 -26.55 7.35
CA ASN A 38 4.91 -26.17 8.75
C ASN A 38 4.04 -27.00 9.71
N PHE A 39 2.89 -27.53 9.27
CA PHE A 39 2.02 -28.36 10.12
C PHE A 39 2.40 -29.83 10.09
N GLY A 40 3.17 -30.26 9.09
CA GLY A 40 3.50 -31.66 8.87
C GLY A 40 2.27 -32.52 8.55
N LEU A 41 2.46 -33.84 8.59
CA LEU A 41 1.38 -34.80 8.45
C LEU A 41 0.96 -35.25 9.85
N THR A 42 -0.30 -35.00 10.19
CA THR A 42 -0.88 -35.43 11.46
C THR A 42 -2.22 -36.12 11.19
N GLN A 43 -2.64 -37.01 12.08
CA GLN A 43 -3.98 -37.61 12.05
C GLN A 43 -5.01 -36.74 12.78
N THR A 44 -4.55 -35.70 13.48
CA THR A 44 -5.39 -34.78 14.23
C THR A 44 -5.80 -33.61 13.36
N GLU A 45 -7.07 -33.20 13.43
CA GLU A 45 -7.51 -31.99 12.76
C GLU A 45 -6.85 -30.76 13.40
N ILE A 46 -6.28 -29.89 12.57
CA ILE A 46 -5.66 -28.64 12.98
C ILE A 46 -6.35 -27.50 12.24
N THR A 47 -6.83 -26.52 13.00
CA THR A 47 -7.24 -25.23 12.43
C THR A 47 -6.01 -24.34 12.32
N ALA A 48 -5.48 -24.19 11.10
CA ALA A 48 -4.31 -23.39 10.83
C ALA A 48 -4.63 -21.88 10.82
N PRO A 49 -3.99 -21.06 11.68
CA PRO A 49 -4.16 -19.60 11.63
C PRO A 49 -3.65 -19.03 10.31
N ILE A 50 -4.44 -18.13 9.71
CA ILE A 50 -4.11 -17.56 8.41
C ILE A 50 -2.86 -16.68 8.42
N ASP A 51 -2.54 -16.08 9.58
CA ASP A 51 -1.36 -15.24 9.77
C ASP A 51 -0.04 -15.96 9.48
N ILE A 52 -0.02 -17.29 9.60
CA ILE A 52 1.14 -18.11 9.25
C ILE A 52 1.37 -18.06 7.73
N LEU A 53 0.32 -18.17 6.92
CA LEU A 53 0.43 -18.03 5.46
C LEU A 53 0.87 -16.61 5.07
N TYR A 54 0.34 -15.59 5.76
CA TYR A 54 0.71 -14.20 5.53
C TYR A 54 2.19 -13.95 5.86
N SER A 55 2.67 -14.47 6.98
CA SER A 55 4.08 -14.42 7.37
C SER A 55 4.99 -15.10 6.34
N GLU A 56 4.64 -16.31 5.90
CA GLU A 56 5.40 -17.02 4.86
C GLU A 56 5.45 -16.25 3.54
N ASN A 57 4.35 -15.62 3.13
CA ASN A 57 4.32 -14.83 1.91
C ASN A 57 5.12 -13.52 2.04
N LYS A 58 4.98 -12.82 3.17
CA LYS A 58 5.71 -11.59 3.48
C LYS A 58 7.22 -11.78 3.39
N LYS A 59 7.76 -12.90 3.90
CA LYS A 59 9.19 -13.25 3.79
C LYS A 59 9.69 -13.26 2.33
N LEU A 60 8.82 -13.60 1.38
CA LEU A 60 9.14 -13.67 -0.05
C LEU A 60 8.94 -12.34 -0.77
N ILE A 61 7.88 -11.59 -0.43
CA ILE A 61 7.50 -10.40 -1.19
C ILE A 61 7.99 -9.07 -0.59
N GLU A 62 8.25 -8.98 0.72
CA GLU A 62 8.75 -7.73 1.35
C GLU A 62 10.03 -7.27 0.66
N LYS A 63 10.97 -8.20 0.47
CA LYS A 63 12.29 -7.90 -0.11
C LYS A 63 12.24 -7.47 -1.57
N THR A 64 11.15 -7.75 -2.27
CA THR A 64 11.01 -7.52 -3.72
C THR A 64 10.02 -6.42 -4.05
N SER A 65 9.07 -6.12 -3.16
CA SER A 65 8.02 -5.14 -3.35
C SER A 65 8.54 -3.73 -3.16
N ASP A 66 8.32 -2.87 -4.15
CA ASP A 66 8.56 -1.44 -3.98
C ASP A 66 7.39 -0.79 -3.22
N ARG A 67 7.69 0.28 -2.49
CA ARG A 67 6.77 0.99 -1.60
C ARG A 67 6.19 2.22 -2.30
N TYR A 68 4.88 2.33 -2.24
CA TYR A 68 4.13 3.43 -2.83
C TYR A 68 3.16 4.07 -1.85
N SER A 69 2.79 5.33 -2.10
CA SER A 69 1.82 6.06 -1.28
C SER A 69 0.41 5.97 -1.86
N PHE A 70 -0.56 5.72 -0.98
CA PHE A 70 -2.00 5.65 -1.29
C PHE A 70 -2.81 6.27 -0.16
N ILE A 71 -3.80 7.07 -0.53
CA ILE A 71 -4.68 7.81 0.38
C ILE A 71 -6.12 7.58 -0.02
N GLU A 72 -6.90 7.09 0.94
CA GLU A 72 -8.35 7.06 0.86
C GLU A 72 -8.94 8.41 1.27
N GLU A 73 -10.12 8.73 0.75
CA GLU A 73 -10.86 9.96 1.07
C GLU A 73 -9.95 11.20 1.14
N PRO A 74 -9.23 11.52 0.05
CA PRO A 74 -8.14 12.49 0.09
C PRO A 74 -8.65 13.89 0.45
N LYS A 75 -8.12 14.44 1.55
CA LYS A 75 -8.40 15.79 2.03
C LYS A 75 -7.30 16.73 1.58
N LYS A 76 -7.69 17.81 0.91
CA LYS A 76 -6.75 18.84 0.46
C LYS A 76 -6.24 19.64 1.65
N VAL A 77 -4.92 19.81 1.72
CA VAL A 77 -4.25 20.71 2.66
C VAL A 77 -3.30 21.63 1.91
N THR A 78 -3.16 22.86 2.39
CA THR A 78 -2.15 23.81 1.93
C THR A 78 -1.17 24.05 3.07
N ILE A 79 0.13 23.87 2.84
CA ILE A 79 1.18 24.16 3.82
C ILE A 79 1.87 25.46 3.41
N LYS A 80 1.72 26.51 4.23
CA LYS A 80 2.38 27.79 4.03
C LYS A 80 3.89 27.65 4.18
N ASP A 81 4.62 28.38 3.34
CA ASP A 81 6.08 28.46 3.32
C ASP A 81 6.78 27.11 3.03
N SER A 82 6.06 26.13 2.49
CA SER A 82 6.66 24.84 2.15
C SER A 82 7.49 24.92 0.86
N PRO A 83 8.65 24.26 0.80
CA PRO A 83 9.50 24.28 -0.39
C PRO A 83 8.86 23.52 -1.56
N GLN A 84 8.86 24.15 -2.74
CA GLN A 84 8.52 23.50 -4.00
C GLN A 84 9.76 22.77 -4.53
N LYS A 85 9.74 21.44 -4.55
CA LYS A 85 10.90 20.63 -4.94
C LYS A 85 10.49 19.28 -5.50
N ILE A 86 11.49 18.50 -5.90
CA ILE A 86 11.31 17.09 -6.21
C ILE A 86 11.63 16.31 -4.93
N ALA A 87 10.59 15.81 -4.26
CA ALA A 87 10.74 14.87 -3.16
C ALA A 87 11.29 13.54 -3.69
N LYS A 88 12.31 13.01 -3.01
CA LYS A 88 12.91 11.70 -3.29
C LYS A 88 12.46 10.77 -2.16
N LEU A 89 11.56 9.85 -2.47
CA LEU A 89 11.09 8.86 -1.50
C LEU A 89 11.74 7.52 -1.87
N PRO A 90 12.32 6.78 -0.93
CA PRO A 90 12.95 5.50 -1.24
C PRO A 90 11.91 4.51 -1.77
N LEU A 91 12.27 3.72 -2.78
CA LEU A 91 11.42 2.60 -3.22
C LEU A 91 11.35 1.52 -2.14
N HIS A 92 12.42 1.33 -1.37
CA HIS A 92 12.44 0.46 -0.20
C HIS A 92 13.52 0.94 0.79
N PRO A 93 13.24 1.10 2.09
CA PRO A 93 14.22 1.60 3.05
C PRO A 93 15.43 0.68 3.19
N ASP A 94 15.20 -0.64 3.24
CA ASP A 94 16.27 -1.62 3.43
C ASP A 94 17.07 -1.92 2.14
N TYR A 95 16.64 -1.39 0.98
CA TYR A 95 17.33 -1.60 -0.30
C TYR A 95 17.62 -0.27 -1.03
N PRO A 96 18.52 0.58 -0.51
CA PRO A 96 18.80 1.90 -1.10
C PRO A 96 19.26 1.86 -2.57
N LYS A 97 19.90 0.76 -2.99
CA LYS A 97 20.36 0.55 -4.38
C LYS A 97 19.22 0.53 -5.40
N ARG A 98 17.97 0.31 -4.98
CA ARG A 98 16.78 0.40 -5.85
C ARG A 98 16.50 1.83 -6.30
N GLY A 99 17.03 2.81 -5.57
CA GLY A 99 16.82 4.21 -5.84
C GLY A 99 15.53 4.75 -5.22
N ASN A 100 15.09 5.88 -5.77
CA ASN A 100 14.03 6.68 -5.19
C ASN A 100 12.96 6.99 -6.24
N ARG A 101 11.70 6.90 -5.82
CA ARG A 101 10.57 7.52 -6.53
C ARG A 101 10.65 9.04 -6.36
N LYS A 102 10.43 9.77 -7.45
CA LYS A 102 10.56 11.23 -7.53
C LYS A 102 9.18 11.85 -7.70
N ILE A 103 8.77 12.70 -6.76
CA ILE A 103 7.45 13.34 -6.74
C ILE A 103 7.64 14.85 -6.70
N ARG A 104 7.06 15.58 -7.67
CA ARG A 104 7.06 17.05 -7.67
C ARG A 104 6.07 17.56 -6.62
N THR A 105 6.54 18.41 -5.72
CA THR A 105 5.73 19.03 -4.65
C THR A 105 5.32 20.45 -4.99
N SER A 106 4.25 20.91 -4.36
CA SER A 106 3.79 22.30 -4.36
C SER A 106 3.51 22.73 -2.91
N ASP A 107 2.81 23.84 -2.70
CA ASP A 107 2.24 24.22 -1.41
C ASP A 107 0.99 23.40 -1.04
N LYS A 108 0.38 22.73 -2.02
CA LYS A 108 -0.85 21.94 -1.86
C LYS A 108 -0.57 20.44 -1.90
N PHE A 109 -1.25 19.71 -1.03
CA PHE A 109 -1.11 18.28 -0.83
C PHE A 109 -2.46 17.62 -0.55
N TYR A 110 -2.52 16.31 -0.68
CA TYR A 110 -3.60 15.48 -0.15
C TYR A 110 -3.11 14.65 1.04
N VAL A 111 -3.96 14.49 2.05
CA VAL A 111 -3.76 13.67 3.25
C VAL A 111 -5.01 12.84 3.52
N GLY A 112 -4.89 11.68 4.16
CA GLY A 112 -6.06 10.91 4.64
C GLY A 112 -6.49 11.32 6.05
N ASP A 113 -5.50 11.56 6.90
CA ASP A 113 -5.66 11.91 8.30
C ASP A 113 -6.20 13.33 8.51
N LYS A 114 -6.94 13.50 9.60
CA LYS A 114 -7.39 14.82 10.05
C LYS A 114 -6.24 15.52 10.77
N ILE A 115 -5.79 16.65 10.22
CA ILE A 115 -4.76 17.49 10.84
C ILE A 115 -5.37 18.26 12.01
N LYS A 116 -4.89 17.97 13.23
CA LYS A 116 -5.32 18.65 14.46
C LYS A 116 -4.52 19.94 14.65
N ARG A 117 -5.16 20.93 15.28
CA ARG A 117 -4.46 22.15 15.73
C ARG A 117 -3.44 21.81 16.82
N ASN A 118 -2.34 22.56 16.83
CA ASN A 118 -1.25 22.47 17.80
C ASN A 118 -0.51 21.13 17.89
N GLN A 119 -0.78 20.19 16.99
CA GLN A 119 0.01 18.96 16.81
C GLN A 119 1.03 19.16 15.68
N THR A 120 2.24 18.66 15.90
CA THR A 120 3.28 18.63 14.86
C THR A 120 3.14 17.36 14.04
N TYR A 121 3.25 17.50 12.72
CA TYR A 121 3.18 16.38 11.78
C TYR A 121 4.41 16.36 10.90
N ARG A 122 4.77 15.17 10.43
CA ARG A 122 5.80 14.98 9.42
C ARG A 122 5.20 14.28 8.21
N PHE A 123 5.22 14.97 7.07
CA PHE A 123 5.03 14.33 5.78
C PHE A 123 6.16 13.32 5.57
N MET A 124 5.80 12.05 5.42
CA MET A 124 6.76 10.96 5.26
C MET A 124 7.78 11.30 4.17
N HIS A 125 9.07 11.16 4.50
CA HIS A 125 10.21 11.44 3.61
C HIS A 125 10.28 12.88 3.05
N LEU A 126 9.59 13.85 3.66
CA LEU A 126 9.51 15.21 3.13
C LEU A 126 9.88 16.31 4.14
N PHE A 127 8.97 16.72 5.03
CA PHE A 127 9.22 17.79 6.02
C PHE A 127 8.25 17.74 7.20
N ASN A 128 8.58 18.48 8.26
CA ASN A 128 7.73 18.73 9.42
C ASN A 128 6.91 20.02 9.23
N PHE A 129 5.67 20.02 9.73
CA PHE A 129 4.79 21.18 9.72
C PHE A 129 3.87 21.18 10.95
N LYS A 130 3.36 22.35 11.31
CA LYS A 130 2.37 22.54 12.39
C LYS A 130 1.43 23.66 12.00
N ASN A 131 0.14 23.52 12.32
CA ASN A 131 -0.88 24.54 12.00
C ASN A 131 -0.84 25.00 10.53
N HIS A 132 -0.65 24.06 9.60
CA HIS A 132 -0.53 24.33 8.16
C HIS A 132 0.64 25.24 7.76
N LYS A 133 1.70 25.33 8.58
CA LYS A 133 2.93 26.07 8.29
C LYS A 133 4.14 25.14 8.36
N PHE A 134 5.03 25.25 7.38
CA PHE A 134 6.30 24.54 7.34
C PHE A 134 7.15 24.86 8.59
N ILE A 135 7.86 23.86 9.11
CA ILE A 135 8.80 24.01 10.22
C ILE A 135 10.23 23.73 9.75
N SER A 136 10.48 22.50 9.31
CA SER A 136 11.83 22.05 8.98
C SER A 136 11.81 20.83 8.05
N GLU A 137 12.81 20.69 7.19
CA GLU A 137 12.93 19.55 6.28
C GLU A 137 13.46 18.28 6.99
N LYS A 138 14.52 18.48 7.78
CA LYS A 138 15.21 17.39 8.49
C LYS A 138 14.27 16.70 9.47
N HIS A 139 14.49 15.41 9.69
CA HIS A 139 13.83 14.74 10.80
C HIS A 139 14.37 15.32 12.10
N ASP A 140 13.47 15.64 13.01
CA ASP A 140 13.76 16.22 14.31
C ASP A 140 12.93 15.45 15.35
N PRO A 141 13.57 14.58 16.16
CA PRO A 141 12.90 13.79 17.18
C PRO A 141 12.23 14.65 18.26
N GLU A 142 12.77 15.83 18.57
CA GLU A 142 12.28 16.71 19.65
C GLU A 142 10.91 17.31 19.32
N LEU A 143 10.55 17.36 18.04
CA LEU A 143 9.25 17.84 17.58
C LEU A 143 8.10 16.86 17.86
N GLU A 144 8.41 15.62 18.24
CA GLU A 144 7.45 14.52 18.47
C GLU A 144 6.43 14.39 17.30
N ALA A 145 6.93 14.61 16.08
CA ALA A 145 6.07 14.78 14.92
C ALA A 145 5.37 13.47 14.53
N THR A 146 4.05 13.51 14.41
CA THR A 146 3.27 12.37 13.92
C THR A 146 3.48 12.18 12.42
N LEU A 147 3.99 11.02 12.02
CA LEU A 147 4.17 10.68 10.61
C LEU A 147 2.83 10.50 9.91
N ILE A 148 2.64 11.17 8.77
CA ILE A 148 1.45 11.01 7.93
C ILE A 148 1.84 10.85 6.46
N HIS A 149 1.04 10.06 5.74
CA HIS A 149 1.16 9.94 4.29
C HIS A 149 0.65 11.21 3.61
N TRP A 150 1.24 11.51 2.46
CA TRP A 150 0.86 12.64 1.64
C TRP A 150 0.94 12.27 0.17
N LEU A 151 0.20 13.01 -0.65
CA LEU A 151 0.29 12.95 -2.10
C LEU A 151 0.36 14.37 -2.67
N PRO A 152 1.01 14.57 -3.83
CA PRO A 152 1.05 15.88 -4.47
C PRO A 152 -0.36 16.30 -4.87
N PHE A 153 -0.60 17.59 -5.07
CA PHE A 153 -1.93 18.06 -5.50
C PHE A 153 -2.30 17.65 -6.94
N LYS A 154 -1.31 17.33 -7.79
CA LYS A 154 -1.51 17.02 -9.21
C LYS A 154 -0.84 15.70 -9.61
N GLY A 155 -1.39 15.05 -10.63
CA GLY A 155 -0.81 13.85 -11.26
C GLY A 155 -1.11 12.54 -10.52
N ASN A 156 -1.99 12.56 -9.52
CA ASN A 156 -2.39 11.35 -8.80
C ASN A 156 -3.20 10.42 -9.70
N ILE A 157 -3.17 9.14 -9.36
CA ILE A 157 -3.84 8.07 -10.10
C ILE A 157 -4.96 7.53 -9.23
N ASN A 158 -6.16 7.32 -9.79
CA ASN A 158 -7.21 6.65 -9.03
C ASN A 158 -6.84 5.18 -8.81
N VAL A 159 -7.03 4.70 -7.60
CA VAL A 159 -6.70 3.34 -7.21
C VAL A 159 -7.94 2.70 -6.59
N GLU A 160 -8.26 1.49 -7.05
CA GLU A 160 -9.24 0.61 -6.44
C GLU A 160 -8.51 -0.65 -5.96
N VAL A 161 -8.63 -0.99 -4.69
CA VAL A 161 -8.08 -2.23 -4.12
C VAL A 161 -9.25 -3.14 -3.78
N ILE A 162 -9.27 -4.33 -4.37
CA ILE A 162 -10.23 -5.37 -4.04
C ILE A 162 -9.70 -6.11 -2.81
N MET A 163 -10.44 -6.01 -1.71
CA MET A 163 -10.08 -6.56 -0.40
C MET A 163 -10.42 -8.07 -0.32
N GLU A 164 -9.92 -8.75 0.72
CA GLU A 164 -10.12 -10.19 0.91
C GLU A 164 -11.59 -10.60 1.08
N ASP A 165 -12.41 -9.72 1.66
CA ASP A 165 -13.86 -9.85 1.82
C ASP A 165 -14.65 -9.46 0.54
N GLY A 166 -13.95 -9.11 -0.54
CA GLY A 166 -14.53 -8.66 -1.80
C GLY A 166 -15.00 -7.19 -1.80
N SER A 167 -14.85 -6.46 -0.69
CA SER A 167 -15.09 -5.02 -0.64
C SER A 167 -14.05 -4.27 -1.49
N LYS A 168 -14.38 -3.02 -1.84
CA LYS A 168 -13.55 -2.17 -2.71
C LYS A 168 -13.09 -0.95 -1.95
N LEU A 169 -11.81 -0.93 -1.61
CA LEU A 169 -11.13 0.25 -1.10
C LEU A 169 -10.85 1.21 -2.25
N ARG A 170 -11.18 2.49 -2.11
CA ARG A 170 -11.00 3.48 -3.16
C ARG A 170 -10.26 4.71 -2.67
N GLY A 171 -9.36 5.20 -3.50
CA GLY A 171 -8.60 6.40 -3.18
C GLY A 171 -7.74 6.84 -4.35
N ILE A 172 -6.73 7.63 -4.02
CA ILE A 172 -5.72 8.09 -4.95
C ILE A 172 -4.35 7.56 -4.54
N GLY A 173 -3.55 7.22 -5.53
CA GLY A 173 -2.16 6.84 -5.36
C GLY A 173 -1.23 7.83 -6.04
N GLU A 174 0.04 7.74 -5.69
CA GLU A 174 1.06 8.63 -6.23
C GLU A 174 1.28 8.48 -7.75
N PRO A 175 1.81 9.53 -8.43
CA PRO A 175 2.00 9.51 -9.88
C PRO A 175 2.90 8.39 -10.41
N THR A 176 3.85 7.91 -9.60
CA THR A 176 4.83 6.88 -10.03
C THR A 176 4.21 5.49 -10.14
N LEU A 177 3.00 5.27 -9.64
CA LEU A 177 2.28 3.99 -9.81
C LEU A 177 2.03 3.63 -11.29
N ASN A 178 2.06 4.60 -12.20
CA ASN A 178 1.96 4.34 -13.65
C ASN A 178 3.06 3.40 -14.16
N HIS A 179 4.21 3.34 -13.49
CA HIS A 179 5.33 2.47 -13.87
C HIS A 179 5.18 1.02 -13.35
N VAL A 180 4.28 0.78 -12.39
CA VAL A 180 4.03 -0.58 -11.85
C VAL A 180 3.46 -1.46 -12.95
N LYS A 181 3.98 -2.67 -13.12
CA LYS A 181 3.53 -3.59 -14.17
C LYS A 181 2.37 -4.45 -13.69
N ILE A 182 1.51 -4.89 -14.61
CA ILE A 182 0.47 -5.88 -14.29
C ILE A 182 1.16 -7.14 -13.72
N ASN A 183 0.53 -7.75 -12.72
CA ASN A 183 1.02 -8.86 -11.90
C ASN A 183 2.18 -8.51 -10.95
N GLN A 184 2.65 -7.26 -10.90
CA GLN A 184 3.67 -6.86 -9.94
C GLN A 184 3.08 -6.69 -8.54
N GLU A 185 3.74 -7.27 -7.54
CA GLU A 185 3.48 -6.99 -6.13
C GLU A 185 4.16 -5.70 -5.69
N ILE A 186 3.43 -4.91 -4.91
CA ILE A 186 3.91 -3.68 -4.28
C ILE A 186 3.46 -3.65 -2.83
N GLN A 187 4.00 -2.71 -2.07
CA GLN A 187 3.49 -2.37 -0.75
C GLN A 187 2.93 -0.95 -0.79
N PHE A 188 1.68 -0.76 -0.40
CA PHE A 188 1.25 0.56 0.03
C PHE A 188 1.85 0.82 1.40
N GLU A 189 2.83 1.74 1.44
CA GLU A 189 3.76 1.94 2.53
C GLU A 189 3.04 2.03 3.88
N ARG A 190 3.44 1.21 4.87
CA ARG A 190 2.84 1.12 6.22
C ARG A 190 1.34 0.80 6.24
N ARG A 191 0.80 0.22 5.16
CA ARG A 191 -0.61 -0.23 5.08
C ARG A 191 -0.69 -1.72 4.82
N PHE A 192 -0.42 -2.14 3.59
CA PHE A 192 -0.58 -3.53 3.15
C PHE A 192 0.12 -3.80 1.82
N PHE A 193 0.32 -5.08 1.53
CA PHE A 193 0.75 -5.57 0.22
C PHE A 193 -0.42 -5.71 -0.74
N ALA A 194 -0.16 -5.45 -2.01
CA ALA A 194 -1.14 -5.61 -3.06
C ALA A 194 -0.48 -5.97 -4.40
N ARG A 195 -1.21 -6.70 -5.25
CA ARG A 195 -0.80 -7.03 -6.62
C ARG A 195 -1.60 -6.23 -7.63
N LEU A 196 -0.94 -5.60 -8.61
CA LEU A 196 -1.65 -4.91 -9.69
C LEU A 196 -2.30 -5.93 -10.62
N ASP A 197 -3.62 -5.93 -10.74
CA ASP A 197 -4.37 -6.84 -11.63
C ASP A 197 -4.64 -6.21 -12.99
N LYS A 198 -5.07 -4.93 -13.01
CA LYS A 198 -5.47 -4.25 -14.25
C LYS A 198 -5.10 -2.78 -14.25
N LYS A 199 -4.77 -2.29 -15.45
CA LYS A 199 -4.70 -0.86 -15.77
C LYS A 199 -5.91 -0.51 -16.63
N GLU A 200 -6.83 0.27 -16.07
CA GLU A 200 -7.94 0.84 -16.82
C GLU A 200 -7.62 2.28 -17.21
N LYS A 201 -8.41 2.86 -18.13
CA LYS A 201 -8.18 4.20 -18.68
C LYS A 201 -8.05 5.28 -17.59
N ASN A 202 -8.77 5.13 -16.48
CA ASN A 202 -8.88 6.14 -15.42
C ASN A 202 -8.48 5.66 -14.03
N LYS A 203 -8.11 4.39 -13.86
CA LYS A 203 -7.73 3.82 -12.56
C LYS A 203 -6.83 2.59 -12.68
N LEU A 204 -6.13 2.30 -11.59
CA LEU A 204 -5.43 1.04 -11.38
C LEU A 204 -6.24 0.16 -10.43
N ILE A 205 -6.39 -1.13 -10.76
CA ILE A 205 -7.08 -2.10 -9.93
C ILE A 205 -6.05 -3.05 -9.33
N PHE A 206 -5.96 -3.04 -8.01
CA PHE A 206 -5.11 -3.93 -7.23
C PHE A 206 -5.97 -4.96 -6.50
N TYR A 207 -5.35 -6.09 -6.16
CA TYR A 207 -5.89 -7.04 -5.19
C TYR A 207 -5.05 -6.98 -3.92
N TYR A 208 -5.74 -6.90 -2.78
CA TYR A 208 -5.12 -6.98 -1.47
C TYR A 208 -4.50 -8.36 -1.23
N THR A 209 -3.27 -8.37 -0.74
CA THR A 209 -2.55 -9.60 -0.38
C THR A 209 -2.72 -9.89 1.11
N HIS A 210 -2.03 -9.12 1.96
CA HIS A 210 -2.03 -9.14 3.43
C HIS A 210 -1.31 -7.89 3.97
N HIS A 211 -1.27 -7.70 5.30
CA HIS A 211 -0.50 -6.63 5.98
C HIS A 211 1.02 -6.93 6.08
#